data_AF-K2RD88-F1
#
_entry.id   AF-K2RD88-F1
#
_cell.length_a   1.000
_cell.length_b   1.000
_cell.length_c   1.000
_cell.angle_alpha   90.00
_cell.angle_beta   90.00
_cell.angle_gamma   90.00
#
_symmetry.space_group_name_H-M   'P 1'
#
loop_
_entity.id
_entity.type
_entity.pdbx_description
1 polymer ?
#
loop_
_entity_poly.entity_id
_entity_poly.type
_entity_poly.pdbx_seq_one_letter_code
_entity_poly.pdbx_strand_id
1 'polypeptide(L)'
;MDRQDHRSNYARSWYALSHTQDADGDDKQWRLVQKIMDKLKEYNDVIIQQDSMLRMKAPSQRDLHDVQKYLESSHMGPSALFGSDAEVWGSVERPHSHAKDLITLLGRHEYDSFSQ
;
A
#
# COMPACT_ATOMS: atom_id res chain seq x y z
N MET A 1 52.96 -18.10 -8.97
CA MET A 1 52.36 -16.95 -9.68
C MET A 1 51.12 -16.56 -8.90
N ASP A 2 51.26 -15.48 -8.15
CA ASP A 2 50.32 -15.01 -7.14
C ASP A 2 48.97 -14.61 -7.76
N ARG A 3 47.90 -15.16 -7.20
CA ARG A 3 46.55 -14.59 -7.33
C ARG A 3 46.55 -13.31 -6.52
N GLN A 4 46.95 -12.22 -7.15
CA GLN A 4 46.96 -10.90 -6.54
C GLN A 4 45.52 -10.58 -6.10
N ASP A 5 45.31 -10.56 -4.79
CA ASP A 5 44.01 -10.47 -4.15
C ASP A 5 43.47 -9.04 -4.34
N HIS A 6 42.76 -8.79 -5.44
CA HIS A 6 42.11 -7.51 -5.77
C HIS A 6 41.00 -7.11 -4.78
N ARG A 7 40.86 -7.82 -3.66
CA ARG A 7 39.93 -7.51 -2.56
C ARG A 7 40.34 -6.30 -1.72
N SER A 8 41.63 -5.92 -1.72
CA SER A 8 42.09 -4.77 -0.90
C SER A 8 41.52 -3.42 -1.36
N ASN A 9 41.05 -3.34 -2.60
CA ASN A 9 40.48 -2.14 -3.21
C ASN A 9 38.95 -2.07 -3.11
N TYR A 10 38.31 -3.02 -2.42
CA TYR A 10 36.89 -2.90 -2.14
C TYR A 10 36.65 -1.65 -1.28
N ALA A 11 35.83 -0.74 -1.81
CA ALA A 11 35.69 0.61 -1.31
C ALA A 11 35.16 0.61 0.14
N ARG A 12 35.98 1.13 1.06
CA ARG A 12 35.73 1.12 2.51
C ARG A 12 34.77 2.23 2.99
N SER A 13 34.31 3.11 2.09
CA SER A 13 33.49 4.28 2.43
C SER A 13 32.48 4.59 1.34
N TRP A 14 31.26 5.00 1.74
CA TRP A 14 30.19 5.44 0.84
C TRP A 14 30.65 6.57 -0.10
N TYR A 15 31.48 7.49 0.39
CA TYR A 15 32.04 8.58 -0.42
C TYR A 15 32.92 8.07 -1.56
N ALA A 16 33.71 7.02 -1.32
CA ALA A 16 34.52 6.41 -2.38
C ALA A 16 33.64 5.68 -3.39
N LEU A 17 32.59 5.00 -2.92
CA LEU A 17 31.61 4.30 -3.76
C LEU A 17 30.79 5.25 -4.64
N SER A 18 30.41 6.43 -4.13
CA SER A 18 29.57 7.38 -4.88
C SER A 18 30.31 8.11 -6.01
N HIS A 19 31.65 8.05 -6.02
CA HIS A 19 32.51 8.69 -7.02
C HIS A 19 33.22 7.68 -7.93
N THR A 20 32.88 6.38 -7.88
CA THR A 20 33.53 5.36 -8.74
C THR A 20 33.14 5.46 -10.22
N GLN A 21 32.14 6.26 -10.59
CA GLN A 21 31.80 6.50 -12.00
C GLN A 21 32.89 7.30 -12.74
N ASP A 22 33.69 8.09 -12.02
CA ASP A 22 34.76 8.91 -12.58
C ASP A 22 36.12 8.18 -12.62
N ALA A 23 36.18 6.97 -12.06
CA ALA A 23 37.36 6.12 -12.03
C ALA A 23 37.13 4.89 -12.91
N ASP A 24 38.15 4.49 -13.67
CA ASP A 24 38.17 3.39 -14.65
C ASP A 24 38.06 1.98 -14.00
N GLY A 25 37.13 1.81 -13.04
CA GLY A 25 37.01 0.66 -12.13
C GLY A 25 35.64 -0.01 -12.10
N ASP A 26 35.58 -1.19 -11.47
CA ASP A 26 34.40 -2.06 -11.40
C ASP A 26 33.25 -1.42 -10.59
N ASP A 27 32.23 -0.89 -11.28
CA ASP A 27 31.09 -0.17 -10.70
C ASP A 27 30.02 -1.08 -10.07
N LYS A 28 30.25 -2.41 -10.03
CA LYS A 28 29.29 -3.39 -9.49
C LYS A 28 28.85 -3.09 -8.06
N GLN A 29 29.74 -2.61 -7.20
CA GLN A 29 29.39 -2.30 -5.81
C GLN A 29 28.48 -1.08 -5.73
N TRP A 30 28.78 -0.02 -6.49
CA TRP A 30 27.95 1.16 -6.54
C TRP A 30 26.56 0.84 -7.11
N ARG A 31 26.49 0.08 -8.21
CA ARG A 31 25.21 -0.40 -8.76
C ARG A 31 24.42 -1.22 -7.76
N LEU A 32 25.08 -2.05 -6.95
CA LEU A 32 24.41 -2.81 -5.89
C LEU A 32 23.86 -1.88 -4.79
N VAL A 33 24.64 -0.89 -4.35
CA VAL A 33 24.18 0.11 -3.38
C VAL A 33 22.99 0.88 -3.91
N GLN A 34 23.02 1.32 -5.17
CA GLN A 34 21.89 1.99 -5.81
C GLN A 34 20.63 1.10 -5.80
N LYS A 35 20.75 -0.18 -6.19
CA LYS A 35 19.63 -1.13 -6.12
C LYS A 35 19.07 -1.29 -4.71
N ILE A 36 19.95 -1.32 -3.69
CA ILE A 36 19.51 -1.39 -2.28
C ILE A 36 18.76 -0.11 -1.91
N MET A 37 19.27 1.06 -2.29
CA MET A 37 18.62 2.35 -2.02
C MET A 37 17.24 2.43 -2.68
N ASP A 38 17.12 2.03 -3.95
CA ASP A 38 15.86 2.00 -4.67
C ASP A 38 14.85 1.09 -3.97
N LYS A 39 15.27 -0.12 -3.57
CA LYS A 39 14.41 -1.05 -2.84
C LYS A 39 14.00 -0.52 -1.47
N LEU A 40 14.91 0.09 -0.73
CA LEU A 40 14.59 0.71 0.56
C LEU A 40 13.58 1.84 0.41
N LYS A 41 13.68 2.63 -0.67
CA LYS A 41 12.70 3.66 -0.98
C LYS A 41 11.32 3.06 -1.26
N GLU A 42 11.26 2.02 -2.12
CA GLU A 42 10.00 1.29 -2.39
C GLU A 42 9.37 0.75 -1.10
N TYR A 43 10.16 0.13 -0.22
CA TYR A 43 9.65 -0.38 1.07
C TYR A 43 9.13 0.74 1.97
N ASN A 44 9.85 1.86 2.06
CA ASN A 44 9.42 2.99 2.87
C ASN A 44 8.10 3.58 2.35
N ASP A 45 7.97 3.73 1.02
CA ASP A 45 6.75 4.23 0.39
C ASP A 45 5.55 3.31 0.69
N VAL A 46 5.73 1.99 0.62
CA VAL A 46 4.68 1.01 0.95
C VAL A 46 4.30 1.06 2.43
N ILE A 47 5.26 1.17 3.34
CA ILE A 47 4.99 1.27 4.78
C ILE A 47 4.18 2.53 5.10
N ILE A 48 4.55 3.67 4.51
CA ILE A 48 3.81 4.93 4.69
C ILE A 48 2.39 4.81 4.15
N GLN A 49 2.20 4.19 2.99
CA GLN A 49 0.87 3.94 2.43
C GLN A 49 0.04 3.02 3.35
N GLN A 50 0.64 1.96 3.88
CA GLN A 50 -0.04 1.05 4.80
C GLN A 50 -0.41 1.73 6.12
N ASP A 51 0.49 2.49 6.74
CA ASP A 51 0.19 3.27 7.95
C ASP A 51 -0.93 4.28 7.69
N SER A 52 -0.90 4.93 6.52
CA SER A 52 -1.96 5.84 6.10
C SER A 52 -3.31 5.13 5.96
N MET A 53 -3.34 3.95 5.31
CA MET A 53 -4.55 3.12 5.15
C MET A 53 -5.11 2.64 6.50
N LEU A 54 -4.25 2.21 7.42
CA LEU A 54 -4.66 1.73 8.75
C LEU A 54 -5.24 2.84 9.64
N ARG A 55 -4.88 4.10 9.40
CA ARG A 55 -5.45 5.26 10.09
C ARG A 55 -6.79 5.71 9.51
N MET A 56 -7.19 5.19 8.36
CA MET A 56 -8.46 5.55 7.73
C MET A 56 -9.63 5.00 8.55
N LYS A 57 -10.72 5.75 8.59
CA LYS A 57 -11.92 5.32 9.31
C LYS A 57 -12.60 4.17 8.56
N ALA A 58 -13.13 3.21 9.31
CA ALA A 58 -14.10 2.27 8.80
C ALA A 58 -15.36 3.00 8.28
N PRO A 59 -16.08 2.44 7.30
CA PRO A 59 -17.34 3.01 6.85
C PRO A 59 -18.35 3.08 7.98
N SER A 60 -19.14 4.16 8.00
CA SER A 60 -20.27 4.23 8.91
C SER A 60 -21.32 3.19 8.51
N GLN A 61 -22.15 2.79 9.47
CA GLN A 61 -23.24 1.84 9.19
C GLN A 61 -24.21 2.36 8.13
N ARG A 62 -24.41 3.69 8.05
CA ARG A 62 -25.25 4.30 7.03
C ARG A 62 -24.61 4.22 5.64
N ASP A 63 -23.31 4.47 5.55
CA ASP A 63 -22.60 4.39 4.26
C ASP A 63 -22.57 2.96 3.73
N LEU A 64 -22.32 1.99 4.61
CA LEU A 64 -22.35 0.57 4.25
C LEU A 64 -23.75 0.15 3.77
N HIS A 65 -24.79 0.53 4.50
CA HIS A 65 -26.18 0.23 4.12
C HIS A 65 -26.57 0.86 2.77
N ASP A 66 -26.15 2.11 2.52
CA ASP A 66 -26.39 2.78 1.24
C ASP A 66 -25.72 2.03 0.07
N VAL A 67 -24.48 1.56 0.27
CA VAL A 67 -23.76 0.74 -0.72
C VAL A 67 -24.45 -0.61 -0.93
N GLN A 68 -24.79 -1.33 0.13
CA GLN A 68 -25.49 -2.62 0.05
C GLN A 68 -26.80 -2.49 -0.73
N LYS A 69 -27.61 -1.47 -0.41
CA LYS A 69 -28.88 -1.20 -1.09
C LYS A 69 -28.69 -0.82 -2.56
N TYR A 70 -27.64 -0.07 -2.87
CA TYR A 70 -27.31 0.26 -4.25
C TYR A 70 -26.88 -0.98 -5.04
N LEU A 71 -26.02 -1.82 -4.44
CA LEU A 71 -25.55 -3.07 -5.05
C LEU A 71 -26.71 -4.04 -5.30
N GLU A 72 -27.66 -4.20 -4.39
CA GLU A 72 -28.86 -5.05 -4.62
C GLU A 72 -29.93 -4.40 -5.50
N SER A 73 -29.75 -3.15 -5.91
CA SER A 73 -30.75 -2.48 -6.74
C SER A 73 -30.86 -3.14 -8.12
N SER A 74 -32.04 -3.05 -8.73
CA SER A 74 -32.28 -3.59 -10.08
C SER A 74 -31.33 -3.05 -11.15
N HIS A 75 -30.68 -1.91 -10.92
CA HIS A 75 -29.68 -1.33 -11.81
C HIS A 75 -28.38 -2.15 -11.89
N MET A 76 -28.06 -2.89 -10.83
CA MET A 76 -26.85 -3.71 -10.73
C MET A 76 -27.09 -5.17 -11.12
N GLY A 77 -28.34 -5.54 -11.41
CA GLY A 77 -28.74 -6.87 -11.86
C GLY A 77 -29.16 -7.81 -10.72
N PRO A 78 -29.67 -9.01 -11.07
CA PRO A 78 -30.35 -9.91 -10.13
C PRO A 78 -29.41 -10.74 -9.24
N SER A 79 -28.09 -10.57 -9.36
CA SER A 79 -27.09 -11.44 -8.71
C SER A 79 -26.04 -10.68 -7.90
N ALA A 80 -26.35 -9.45 -7.49
CA ALA A 80 -25.47 -8.71 -6.60
C ALA A 80 -25.57 -9.20 -5.16
N LEU A 81 -24.44 -9.22 -4.46
CA LEU A 81 -24.29 -9.71 -3.09
C LEU A 81 -24.68 -11.19 -2.94
N PHE A 82 -24.39 -11.98 -3.98
CA PHE A 82 -24.48 -13.43 -3.97
C PHE A 82 -23.10 -14.05 -4.17
N GLY A 83 -22.52 -14.59 -3.09
CA GLY A 83 -21.22 -15.25 -3.12
C GLY A 83 -20.12 -14.38 -2.52
N SER A 84 -18.98 -14.28 -3.21
CA SER A 84 -17.77 -13.63 -2.68
C SER A 84 -17.92 -12.14 -2.43
N ASP A 85 -18.77 -11.46 -3.20
CA ASP A 85 -19.07 -10.04 -2.99
C ASP A 85 -19.85 -9.81 -1.69
N ALA A 86 -20.72 -10.75 -1.30
CA ALA A 86 -21.42 -10.73 -0.02
C ALA A 86 -20.47 -10.92 1.18
N GLU A 87 -19.33 -11.59 1.00
CA GLU A 87 -18.29 -11.70 2.04
C GLU A 87 -17.57 -10.37 2.27
N VAL A 88 -17.43 -9.56 1.21
CA VAL A 88 -16.81 -8.23 1.28
C VAL A 88 -17.79 -7.21 1.83
N TRP A 89 -18.97 -7.10 1.22
CA TRP A 89 -19.91 -6.01 1.47
C TRP A 89 -21.02 -6.37 2.45
N GLY A 90 -21.22 -7.65 2.78
CA GLY A 90 -22.45 -8.13 3.40
C GLY A 90 -23.59 -8.22 2.37
N SER A 91 -24.81 -8.47 2.85
CA SER A 91 -26.04 -8.37 2.06
C SER A 91 -27.13 -7.69 2.88
N VAL A 92 -28.25 -7.30 2.27
CA VAL A 92 -29.39 -6.73 3.02
C VAL A 92 -29.96 -7.72 4.03
N GLU A 93 -29.90 -9.03 3.75
CA GLU A 93 -30.27 -10.07 4.72
C GLU A 93 -29.25 -10.24 5.85
N ARG A 94 -27.96 -10.03 5.54
CA ARG A 94 -26.85 -10.17 6.50
C ARG A 94 -25.95 -8.92 6.46
N PRO A 95 -26.44 -7.76 6.91
CA PRO A 95 -25.75 -6.49 6.69
C PRO A 95 -24.46 -6.36 7.51
N HIS A 96 -24.30 -7.18 8.55
CA HIS A 96 -23.14 -7.19 9.44
C HIS A 96 -22.11 -8.28 9.08
N SER A 97 -22.33 -9.05 8.00
CA SER A 97 -21.39 -10.10 7.56
C SER A 97 -20.34 -9.58 6.57
N HIS A 98 -20.09 -8.26 6.57
CA HIS A 98 -19.10 -7.61 5.72
C HIS A 98 -17.67 -7.83 6.23
N ALA A 99 -16.68 -7.57 5.37
CA ALA A 99 -15.28 -7.64 5.72
C ALA A 99 -14.91 -6.59 6.78
N LYS A 100 -13.96 -6.93 7.65
CA LYS A 100 -13.60 -6.08 8.81
C LYS A 100 -12.56 -5.00 8.48
N ASP A 101 -11.90 -5.14 7.35
CA ASP A 101 -10.83 -4.28 6.83
C ASP A 101 -11.35 -3.26 5.80
N LEU A 102 -12.67 -3.05 5.73
CA LEU A 102 -13.25 -1.98 4.95
C LEU A 102 -12.81 -0.61 5.52
N ILE A 103 -12.29 0.23 4.64
CA ILE A 103 -11.87 1.60 4.92
C ILE A 103 -12.61 2.58 4.02
N THR A 104 -12.80 3.81 4.49
CA THR A 104 -13.47 4.86 3.72
C THR A 104 -12.49 5.95 3.30
N LEU A 105 -12.33 6.13 1.98
CA LEU A 105 -11.45 7.15 1.43
C LEU A 105 -11.95 8.58 1.70
N LEU A 106 -13.26 8.77 1.60
CA LEU A 106 -13.92 10.05 1.79
C LEU A 106 -15.17 9.84 2.63
N GLY A 107 -14.99 9.69 3.93
CA GLY A 107 -16.10 9.55 4.87
C GLY A 107 -16.98 10.80 4.86
N ARG A 108 -18.29 10.61 5.05
CA ARG A 108 -19.19 11.75 5.25
C ARG A 108 -18.72 12.56 6.45
N HIS A 109 -18.73 13.89 6.33
CA HIS A 109 -18.38 14.76 7.45
C HIS A 109 -19.40 14.55 8.57
N GLU A 110 -18.93 14.20 9.78
CA GLU A 110 -19.76 14.03 10.98
C GLU A 110 -20.24 15.37 11.57
N TYR A 111 -20.50 16.37 10.72
CA TYR A 111 -21.14 17.60 11.18
C TYR A 111 -22.64 17.38 11.22
N ASP A 112 -23.19 17.33 12.43
CA ASP A 112 -24.63 17.43 12.60
C ASP A 112 -25.08 18.82 12.15
N SER A 113 -25.86 18.87 11.08
CA SER A 113 -26.41 20.11 10.53
C SER A 113 -27.36 20.81 11.52
N PHE A 114 -27.75 20.14 12.60
CA PHE A 114 -28.63 20.67 13.65
C PHE A 114 -27.91 21.08 14.93
N SER A 115 -26.57 20.97 15.00
CA SER A 115 -25.78 21.37 16.17
C SER A 115 -25.37 22.86 16.17
N GLN A 116 -26.25 23.76 15.71
CA GLN A 116 -26.03 25.22 15.81
C GLN A 116 -26.19 25.76 17.23
#